data_AF-A0A7C5B6M0-F1
#
_entry.id   AF-A0A7C5B6M0-F1
#
_cell.length_a   1.000
_cell.length_b   1.000
_cell.length_c   1.000
_cell.angle_alpha   90.00
_cell.angle_beta   90.00
_cell.angle_gamma   90.00
#
_symmetry.space_group_name_H-M   'P 1'
#
loop_
_entity.id
_entity.type
_entity.pdbx_description
1 polymer ?
#
loop_
_entity_poly.entity_id
_entity_poly.type
_entity_poly.pdbx_seq_one_letter_code
_entity_poly.pdbx_strand_id
1 'polypeptide(L)'
;MNKTFPNNFADFYTDVKEVIKRFPEQTTLHRKNINTFSVEGGSVRVRTQKSAPEFEQIPKDYFEKLYCKLADEKTITRNQMRESLKIFRTAAISTLISKLPYIGYSIKPIRFWVKN
;
A
#
# COMPACT_ATOMS: atom_id res chain seq x y z
N MET A 1 -12.72 -10.52 -11.86
CA MET A 1 -13.35 -9.19 -11.79
C MET A 1 -12.32 -8.15 -12.19
N ASN A 2 -12.56 -7.45 -13.31
CA ASN A 2 -11.75 -6.30 -13.73
C ASN A 2 -12.18 -5.09 -12.90
N LYS A 3 -11.61 -4.95 -11.70
CA LYS A 3 -11.86 -3.80 -10.83
C LYS A 3 -10.96 -2.64 -11.29
N THR A 4 -11.54 -1.48 -11.52
CA THR A 4 -10.85 -0.24 -11.96
C THR A 4 -10.40 0.60 -10.76
N PHE A 5 -9.57 1.61 -11.00
CA PHE A 5 -9.14 2.53 -9.95
C PHE A 5 -10.33 3.33 -9.40
N PRO A 6 -10.52 3.40 -8.07
CA PRO A 6 -11.71 4.02 -7.49
C PRO A 6 -11.78 5.54 -7.67
N ASN A 7 -13.01 6.06 -7.82
CA ASN A 7 -13.28 7.49 -8.00
C ASN A 7 -13.22 8.29 -6.69
N ASN A 8 -13.13 7.64 -5.53
CA ASN A 8 -12.99 8.30 -4.24
C ASN A 8 -12.05 7.51 -3.30
N PHE A 9 -11.57 8.20 -2.27
CA PHE A 9 -10.65 7.62 -1.30
C PHE A 9 -11.28 6.54 -0.41
N ALA A 10 -12.58 6.64 -0.10
CA ALA A 10 -13.26 5.68 0.78
C ALA A 10 -13.27 4.27 0.16
N ASP A 11 -13.54 4.18 -1.13
CA ASP A 11 -13.52 2.93 -1.89
C ASP A 11 -12.09 2.38 -2.01
N PHE A 12 -11.12 3.25 -2.34
CA PHE A 12 -9.70 2.86 -2.34
C PHE A 12 -9.23 2.30 -1.00
N TYR A 13 -9.60 2.95 0.11
CA TYR A 13 -9.22 2.50 1.44
C TYR A 13 -9.97 1.23 1.86
N THR A 14 -11.18 1.01 1.34
CA THR A 14 -11.91 -0.26 1.50
C THR A 14 -11.17 -1.39 0.79
N ASP A 15 -10.72 -1.17 -0.44
CA ASP A 15 -9.94 -2.16 -1.20
C ASP A 15 -8.63 -2.53 -0.49
N VAL A 16 -7.95 -1.54 0.08
CA VAL A 16 -6.76 -1.75 0.93
C VAL A 16 -7.07 -2.72 2.08
N LYS A 17 -8.20 -2.53 2.77
CA LYS A 17 -8.62 -3.40 3.87
C LYS A 17 -9.02 -4.79 3.38
N GLU A 18 -9.67 -4.91 2.23
CA GLU A 18 -10.00 -6.20 1.61
C GLU A 18 -8.73 -6.99 1.26
N VAL A 19 -7.71 -6.32 0.71
CA VAL A 19 -6.40 -6.92 0.46
C VAL A 19 -5.79 -7.47 1.75
N ILE A 20 -5.84 -6.73 2.85
CA ILE A 20 -5.33 -7.20 4.15
C ILE A 20 -6.09 -8.43 4.64
N LYS A 21 -7.42 -8.41 4.57
CA LYS A 21 -8.24 -9.56 5.00
C LYS A 21 -7.95 -10.81 4.18
N ARG A 22 -7.70 -10.66 2.87
CA ARG A 22 -7.42 -11.77 1.96
C ARG A 22 -5.97 -12.25 2.03
N PHE A 23 -5.04 -11.34 2.25
CA PHE A 23 -3.59 -11.59 2.28
C PHE A 23 -2.98 -10.90 3.51
N PRO A 24 -3.21 -11.43 4.72
CA PRO A 24 -2.70 -10.82 5.95
C PRO A 24 -1.18 -10.87 6.01
N GLU A 25 -0.55 -11.90 5.45
CA GLU A 25 0.90 -12.00 5.34
C GLU A 25 1.34 -11.71 3.90
N GLN A 26 2.25 -10.75 3.74
CA GLN A 26 2.72 -10.32 2.44
C GLN A 26 4.23 -10.15 2.43
N THR A 27 4.88 -10.90 1.56
CA THR A 27 6.31 -10.75 1.33
C THR A 27 6.60 -9.44 0.61
N THR A 28 7.56 -8.68 1.12
CA THR A 28 8.11 -7.48 0.46
C THR A 28 8.40 -7.71 -1.02
N LEU A 29 8.36 -6.65 -1.84
CA LEU A 29 8.55 -6.77 -3.30
C LEU A 29 9.87 -7.43 -3.73
N HIS A 30 10.94 -7.29 -2.92
CA HIS A 30 12.22 -7.99 -3.15
C HIS A 30 12.26 -9.42 -2.61
N ARG A 31 11.15 -9.93 -2.08
CA ARG A 31 10.99 -11.26 -1.48
C ARG A 31 11.92 -11.57 -0.29
N LYS A 32 12.37 -10.53 0.45
CA LYS A 32 13.37 -10.69 1.53
C LYS A 32 12.78 -10.79 2.93
N ASN A 33 11.62 -10.17 3.17
CA ASN A 33 10.99 -10.10 4.49
C ASN A 33 9.48 -10.22 4.36
N ILE A 34 8.83 -10.71 5.42
CA ILE A 34 7.37 -10.78 5.55
C ILE A 34 6.86 -9.57 6.34
N ASN A 35 5.75 -8.99 5.87
CA ASN A 35 4.94 -8.05 6.61
C ASN A 35 3.62 -8.75 6.98
N THR A 36 3.24 -8.74 8.25
CA THR A 36 1.92 -9.17 8.72
C THR A 36 1.06 -7.93 8.90
N PHE A 37 -0.11 -7.87 8.26
CA PHE A 37 -1.07 -6.78 8.34
C PHE A 37 -2.32 -7.21 9.13
N SER A 38 -2.90 -6.27 9.86
CA SER A 38 -4.22 -6.43 10.49
C SER A 38 -5.09 -5.19 10.26
N VAL A 39 -6.40 -5.35 10.40
CA VAL A 39 -7.37 -4.24 10.44
C VAL A 39 -8.07 -4.28 11.79
N GLU A 40 -7.82 -3.28 12.63
CA GLU A 40 -8.36 -3.18 13.99
C GLU A 40 -8.99 -1.80 14.18
N GLY A 41 -10.24 -1.74 14.65
CA GLY A 41 -10.94 -0.46 14.82
C GLY A 41 -11.02 0.38 13.54
N GLY A 42 -10.99 -0.26 12.35
CA GLY A 42 -10.96 0.42 11.06
C GLY A 42 -9.60 1.00 10.64
N SER A 43 -8.56 0.80 11.44
CA SER A 43 -7.18 1.23 11.18
C SER A 43 -6.34 0.09 10.63
N VAL A 44 -5.45 0.40 9.69
CA VAL A 44 -4.48 -0.55 9.15
C VAL A 44 -3.27 -0.60 10.08
N ARG A 45 -2.89 -1.79 10.51
CA ARG A 45 -1.67 -2.02 11.30
C ARG A 45 -0.73 -2.97 10.56
N VAL A 46 0.56 -2.84 10.82
CA VAL A 46 1.60 -3.70 10.26
C VAL A 46 2.59 -4.12 11.34
N ARG A 47 2.96 -5.39 11.31
CA ARG A 47 4.10 -5.94 12.02
C ARG A 47 5.10 -6.43 10.98
N THR A 48 6.30 -5.86 10.98
CA THR A 48 7.37 -6.31 10.07
C THR A 48 8.26 -7.32 10.77
N GLN A 49 8.87 -8.25 10.03
CA GLN A 49 9.80 -9.23 10.61
C GLN A 49 10.98 -8.59 11.37
N LYS A 50 11.38 -7.35 11.00
CA LYS A 50 12.42 -6.59 11.71
C LYS A 50 11.95 -5.92 13.00
N SER A 51 10.64 -5.74 13.15
CA SER A 51 10.00 -5.10 14.30
C SER A 51 9.18 -6.17 15.05
N ALA A 52 9.82 -6.94 15.93
CA ALA A 52 9.10 -7.79 16.89
C ALA A 52 8.72 -6.97 18.13
N PRO A 53 7.60 -7.22 18.86
CA PRO A 53 6.44 -8.07 18.57
C PRO A 53 5.16 -7.30 18.20
N GLU A 54 5.17 -5.96 18.23
CA GLU A 54 3.94 -5.16 18.22
C GLU A 54 3.49 -4.72 16.83
N PHE A 55 2.16 -4.63 16.67
CA PHE A 55 1.54 -4.06 15.50
C PHE A 55 1.60 -2.54 15.56
N GLU A 56 2.24 -1.92 14.57
CA GLU A 56 2.28 -0.47 14.43
C GLU A 56 1.17 0.00 13.50
N GLN A 57 0.48 1.07 13.87
CA GLN A 57 -0.53 1.67 13.01
C GLN A 57 0.13 2.37 11.81
N ILE A 58 -0.38 2.10 10.60
CA ILE A 58 -0.05 2.92 9.43
C ILE A 58 -1.03 4.10 9.41
N PRO A 59 -0.55 5.34 9.45
CA PRO A 59 -1.40 6.52 9.38
C PRO A 59 -2.31 6.52 8.14
N LYS A 60 -3.59 6.85 8.35
CA LYS A 60 -4.59 6.88 7.27
C LYS A 60 -4.23 7.91 6.19
N ASP A 61 -3.63 9.04 6.59
CA ASP A 61 -3.20 10.11 5.69
C ASP A 61 -2.15 9.64 4.67
N TYR A 62 -1.37 8.58 4.97
CA TYR A 62 -0.43 8.01 4.01
C TYR A 62 -1.15 7.39 2.81
N PHE A 63 -2.27 6.71 3.07
CA PHE A 63 -3.11 6.15 2.01
C PHE A 63 -3.83 7.24 1.23
N GLU A 64 -4.25 8.31 1.89
CA GLU A 64 -4.91 9.45 1.26
C GLU A 64 -3.95 10.21 0.32
N LYS A 65 -2.76 10.56 0.81
CA LYS A 65 -1.70 11.18 -0.01
C LYS A 65 -1.35 10.34 -1.23
N LEU A 66 -1.24 9.02 -1.04
CA LEU A 66 -0.97 8.08 -2.12
C LEU A 66 -2.13 8.02 -3.12
N TYR A 67 -3.37 7.97 -2.64
CA TYR A 67 -4.57 8.00 -3.47
C TYR A 67 -4.62 9.25 -4.33
N CYS A 68 -4.47 10.44 -3.73
CA CYS A 68 -4.49 11.72 -4.46
C CYS A 68 -3.41 11.75 -5.54
N LYS A 69 -2.19 11.28 -5.22
CA LYS A 69 -1.09 11.23 -6.19
C LYS A 69 -1.36 10.27 -7.36
N LEU A 70 -1.92 9.10 -7.08
CA LEU A 70 -2.29 8.12 -8.12
C LEU A 70 -3.51 8.55 -8.93
N ALA A 71 -4.45 9.27 -8.33
CA ALA A 71 -5.60 9.82 -9.03
C ALA A 71 -5.19 10.89 -10.05
N ASP A 72 -4.24 11.75 -9.66
CA ASP A 72 -3.71 12.85 -10.45
C ASP A 72 -2.69 12.37 -11.52
N GLU A 73 -1.57 11.79 -11.08
CA GLU A 73 -0.44 11.49 -11.97
C GLU A 73 -0.50 10.10 -12.61
N LYS A 74 -1.42 9.24 -12.18
CA LYS A 74 -1.53 7.82 -12.57
C LYS A 74 -0.29 6.97 -12.30
N THR A 75 0.77 7.54 -11.74
CA THR A 75 2.05 6.88 -11.48
C THR A 75 2.69 7.42 -10.22
N ILE A 76 3.45 6.60 -9.51
CA ILE A 76 4.23 7.03 -8.34
C ILE A 76 5.44 6.10 -8.12
N THR A 77 6.57 6.69 -7.77
CA THR A 77 7.78 5.95 -7.37
C THR A 77 7.89 5.83 -5.86
N ARG A 78 8.63 4.82 -5.39
CA ARG A 78 8.93 4.68 -3.95
C ARG A 78 9.66 5.90 -3.39
N ASN A 79 10.51 6.56 -4.17
CA ASN A 79 11.21 7.76 -3.73
C ASN A 79 10.22 8.92 -3.54
N GLN A 80 9.29 9.14 -4.48
CA GLN A 80 8.23 10.15 -4.31
C GLN A 80 7.36 9.88 -3.08
N MET A 81 7.02 8.61 -2.78
CA MET A 81 6.31 8.27 -1.54
C MET A 81 7.11 8.74 -0.30
N ARG A 82 8.41 8.44 -0.26
CA ARG A 82 9.26 8.74 0.90
C ARG A 82 9.54 10.24 1.05
N GLU A 83 9.93 10.90 -0.04
CA GLU A 83 10.49 12.24 -0.01
C GLU A 83 9.40 13.30 -0.19
N SER A 84 8.59 13.18 -1.24
CA SER A 84 7.56 14.17 -1.56
C SER A 84 6.33 14.03 -0.65
N LEU A 85 5.84 12.81 -0.44
CA LEU A 85 4.62 12.58 0.36
C LEU A 85 4.91 12.36 1.86
N LYS A 86 6.18 12.26 2.24
CA LYS A 86 6.63 11.95 3.62
C LYS A 86 5.93 10.69 4.19
N ILE A 87 5.68 9.71 3.32
CA ILE A 87 5.10 8.42 3.71
C ILE A 87 6.23 7.57 4.28
N PHE A 88 6.18 7.31 5.58
CA PHE A 88 7.06 6.34 6.21
C PHE A 88 6.52 4.92 5.99
N ARG A 89 7.32 3.89 6.29
CA ARG A 89 6.95 2.48 6.03
C ARG A 89 6.63 2.20 4.54
N THR A 90 7.26 2.92 3.61
CA THR A 90 6.99 2.79 2.16
C THR A 90 7.08 1.36 1.66
N ALA A 91 7.95 0.52 2.24
CA ALA A 91 8.09 -0.88 1.83
C ALA A 91 6.85 -1.73 2.16
N ALA A 92 6.20 -1.48 3.31
CA ALA A 92 4.97 -2.15 3.69
C ALA A 92 3.83 -1.71 2.77
N ILE A 93 3.64 -0.39 2.61
CA ILE A 93 2.60 0.17 1.74
C ILE A 93 2.80 -0.27 0.29
N SER A 94 4.03 -0.27 -0.22
CA SER A 94 4.41 -0.78 -1.55
C SER A 94 3.94 -2.22 -1.77
N THR A 95 4.10 -3.06 -0.74
CA THR A 95 3.69 -4.46 -0.82
C THR A 95 2.17 -4.56 -0.89
N LEU A 96 1.48 -3.80 -0.04
CA LEU A 96 0.03 -3.80 0.03
C LEU A 96 -0.62 -3.28 -1.26
N ILE A 97 -0.18 -2.14 -1.78
CA ILE A 97 -0.78 -1.57 -3.00
C ILE A 97 -0.47 -2.39 -4.24
N SER A 98 0.63 -3.15 -4.27
CA SER A 98 0.95 -4.05 -5.38
C SER A 98 -0.06 -5.19 -5.57
N LYS A 99 -0.88 -5.47 -4.54
CA LYS A 99 -1.96 -6.47 -4.56
C LYS A 99 -3.30 -5.90 -5.04
N LEU A 100 -3.43 -4.58 -5.18
CA LEU A 100 -4.63 -3.97 -5.70
C LEU A 100 -4.79 -4.33 -7.19
N PRO A 101 -5.98 -4.76 -7.63
CA PRO A 101 -6.19 -5.32 -8.97
C PRO A 101 -5.88 -4.30 -10.10
N TYR A 102 -6.15 -3.02 -9.85
CA TYR A 102 -5.91 -1.90 -10.77
C TYR A 102 -4.52 -1.27 -10.66
N ILE A 103 -3.62 -1.80 -9.82
CA ILE A 103 -2.25 -1.28 -9.70
C ILE A 103 -1.27 -2.22 -10.40
N GLY A 104 -0.50 -1.66 -11.33
CA GLY A 104 0.71 -2.27 -11.90
C GLY A 104 1.95 -1.82 -11.14
N TYR A 105 3.03 -2.60 -11.18
CA TYR A 105 4.30 -2.19 -10.57
C TYR A 105 5.54 -2.76 -11.27
N SER A 106 6.67 -2.07 -11.12
CA SER A 106 8.01 -2.50 -11.51
C SER A 106 8.94 -2.48 -10.29
N ILE A 107 9.98 -3.32 -10.28
CA ILE A 107 10.93 -3.43 -9.15
C ILE A 107 12.22 -2.63 -9.40
N LYS A 108 12.53 -2.32 -10.66
CA LYS A 108 13.74 -1.57 -11.07
C LYS A 108 13.39 -0.46 -12.08
N PRO A 109 13.16 0.80 -11.65
CA PRO A 109 12.99 1.24 -10.26
C PRO A 109 11.65 0.76 -9.66
N ILE A 110 11.50 0.86 -8.33
CA ILE A 110 10.20 0.62 -7.67
C ILE A 110 9.24 1.74 -8.04
N ARG A 111 8.27 1.40 -8.87
CA ARG A 111 7.25 2.30 -9.42
C ARG A 111 5.92 1.58 -9.48
N PHE A 112 4.85 2.31 -9.24
CA PHE A 112 3.46 1.86 -9.32
C PHE A 112 2.71 2.72 -10.32
N TRP A 113 1.75 2.15 -11.02
CA TRP A 113 0.86 2.88 -11.92
C TRP A 113 -0.55 2.32 -11.89
N VAL A 114 -1.51 3.17 -12.23
CA VAL A 114 -2.90 2.77 -12.46
C VAL A 114 -2.99 2.06 -13.81
N LYS A 115 -3.55 0.85 -13.83
CA LYS A 115 -3.83 0.10 -15.06
C LYS A 115 -5.03 0.73 -15.79
N ASN A 116 -4.92 0.84 -17.11
CA ASN A 116 -6.04 1.19 -17.99
C ASN A 116 -7.05 0.06 -18.06
#